data_AF-A0A150H2N4-F1
#
_entry.id   AF-A0A150H2N4-F1
#
_cell.length_a   1.000
_cell.length_b   1.000
_cell.length_c   1.000
_cell.angle_alpha   90.00
_cell.angle_beta   90.00
_cell.angle_gamma   90.00
#
_symmetry.space_group_name_H-M   'P 1'
#
loop_
_entity.id
_entity.type
_entity.pdbx_description
1 polymer ?
#
loop_
_entity_poly.entity_id
_entity_poly.type
_entity_poly.pdbx_seq_one_letter_code
_entity_poly.pdbx_strand_id
1 'polypeptide(L)'
;MRPQGPGDNDKNLPERVLNVATCGMFFQAGRGIIRLCRTAAARRFGWAFVAVGAVATLYHASWGRLRPLARKVDYYSIALSSILLRHAVVGPLPRLLAAATLVAVPFRPTLVTTSNFTAVEVRYLLLALSHPRLLPAWAAHTGLSVAATACFSLEDVPPLAWFPFTHAAFHVLSAAAFLTLPSALNQIADAAAA
;
A
#
# COMPACT_ATOMS: atom_id res chain seq x y z
N MET A 1 0.79 -13.51 -5.27
CA MET A 1 1.90 -14.40 -4.89
C MET A 1 1.88 -14.63 -3.38
N ARG A 2 2.59 -15.64 -2.86
CA ARG A 2 2.82 -15.84 -1.42
C ARG A 2 4.31 -15.60 -1.18
N PRO A 3 4.73 -14.68 -0.31
CA PRO A 3 6.16 -14.40 -0.11
C PRO A 3 6.85 -15.66 0.45
N GLN A 4 7.92 -16.10 -0.22
CA GLN A 4 8.74 -17.25 0.17
C GLN A 4 10.20 -16.85 0.26
N GLY A 5 10.93 -17.41 1.24
CA GLY A 5 12.34 -17.10 1.43
C GLY A 5 12.61 -15.64 1.81
N PRO A 6 13.87 -15.20 1.76
CA PRO A 6 14.29 -13.89 2.25
C PRO A 6 13.98 -12.72 1.30
N GLY A 7 13.54 -12.96 0.06
CA GLY A 7 13.36 -11.92 -0.97
C GLY A 7 14.68 -11.47 -1.60
N ASP A 8 14.58 -10.84 -2.79
CA ASP A 8 15.74 -10.45 -3.62
C ASP A 8 15.97 -8.93 -3.66
N ASN A 9 15.41 -8.21 -2.69
CA ASN A 9 15.35 -6.75 -2.68
C ASN A 9 16.35 -6.05 -1.73
N ASP A 10 17.22 -6.80 -1.02
CA ASP A 10 18.29 -6.25 -0.19
C ASP A 10 19.62 -6.99 -0.46
N LYS A 11 20.07 -6.99 -1.72
CA LYS A 11 21.22 -7.80 -2.20
C LYS A 11 22.55 -7.31 -1.65
N ASN A 12 22.66 -6.01 -1.43
CA ASN A 12 23.87 -5.34 -0.95
C ASN A 12 23.52 -4.29 0.12
N LEU A 13 24.54 -3.81 0.84
CA LEU A 13 24.36 -2.87 1.94
C LEU A 13 23.72 -1.53 1.49
N PRO A 14 24.11 -0.91 0.36
CA PRO A 14 23.45 0.30 -0.15
C PRO A 14 21.95 0.14 -0.40
N GLU A 15 21.53 -0.94 -1.07
CA GLU A 15 20.11 -1.23 -1.30
C GLU A 15 19.35 -1.34 0.02
N ARG A 16 19.93 -2.04 0.99
CA ARG A 16 19.32 -2.22 2.30
C ARG A 16 19.16 -0.91 3.06
N VAL A 17 20.21 -0.09 3.10
CA VAL A 17 20.16 1.24 3.73
C VAL A 17 19.08 2.09 3.06
N LEU A 18 19.01 2.08 1.73
CA LEU A 18 18.04 2.85 0.98
C LEU A 18 16.60 2.36 1.21
N ASN A 19 16.38 1.05 1.25
CA ASN A 19 15.06 0.48 1.54
C ASN A 19 14.58 0.85 2.96
N VAL A 20 15.46 0.76 3.96
CA VAL A 20 15.15 1.20 5.33
C VAL A 20 14.83 2.70 5.35
N ALA A 21 15.63 3.53 4.69
CA ALA A 21 15.42 4.99 4.66
C ALA A 21 14.09 5.35 3.99
N THR A 22 13.77 4.73 2.85
CA THR A 22 12.55 5.00 2.09
C THR A 22 11.27 4.53 2.79
N CYS A 23 11.35 3.55 3.70
CA CYS A 23 10.23 3.20 4.59
C CYS A 23 9.76 4.41 5.44
N GLY A 24 10.65 5.37 5.73
CA GLY A 24 10.35 6.62 6.44
C GLY A 24 9.17 7.39 5.81
N MET A 25 8.98 7.29 4.50
CA MET A 25 7.91 8.00 3.80
C MET A 25 6.53 7.38 4.03
N PHE A 26 6.44 6.09 4.39
CA PHE A 26 5.17 5.50 4.81
C PHE A 26 4.66 6.11 6.11
N PHE A 27 5.56 6.46 7.04
CA PHE A 27 5.21 7.21 8.25
C PHE A 27 4.69 8.60 7.90
N GLN A 28 5.34 9.30 6.97
CA GLN A 28 4.91 10.62 6.52
C GLN A 28 3.50 10.57 5.91
N ALA A 29 3.28 9.66 4.95
CA ALA A 29 1.99 9.48 4.30
C ALA A 29 0.89 9.10 5.31
N GLY A 30 1.15 8.11 6.17
CA GLY A 30 0.20 7.67 7.19
C GLY A 30 -0.15 8.78 8.19
N ARG A 31 0.83 9.54 8.68
CA ARG A 31 0.61 10.73 9.53
C ARG A 31 -0.19 11.81 8.82
N GLY A 32 0.09 12.05 7.54
CA GLY A 32 -0.68 12.97 6.69
C GLY A 32 -2.16 12.56 6.65
N ILE A 33 -2.44 11.29 6.37
CA ILE A 33 -3.81 10.74 6.35
C ILE A 33 -4.49 10.91 7.72
N ILE A 34 -3.81 10.56 8.83
CA ILE A 34 -4.37 10.68 10.19
C ILE A 34 -4.78 12.12 10.51
N ARG A 35 -3.92 13.09 10.16
CA ARG A 35 -4.12 14.52 10.49
C ARG A 35 -5.14 15.20 9.59
N LEU A 36 -5.13 14.89 8.30
CA LEU A 36 -5.86 15.64 7.29
C LEU A 36 -7.23 15.03 6.96
N CYS A 37 -7.45 13.73 7.20
CA CYS A 37 -8.72 13.09 6.89
C CYS A 37 -9.76 13.24 8.01
N ARG A 38 -11.01 13.55 7.64
CA ARG A 38 -12.11 13.77 8.58
C ARG A 38 -12.76 12.47 9.09
N THR A 39 -12.81 11.42 8.25
CA THR A 39 -13.55 10.20 8.60
C THR A 39 -12.73 9.26 9.49
N ALA A 40 -13.40 8.57 10.43
CA ALA A 40 -12.76 7.57 11.28
C ALA A 40 -12.23 6.37 10.47
N ALA A 41 -12.87 6.01 9.35
CA ALA A 41 -12.38 4.96 8.46
C ALA A 41 -11.04 5.34 7.82
N ALA A 42 -10.91 6.57 7.28
CA ALA A 42 -9.66 7.05 6.71
C ALA A 42 -8.54 7.14 7.76
N ARG A 43 -8.83 7.64 8.97
CA ARG A 43 -7.82 7.71 10.04
C ARG A 43 -7.36 6.33 10.52
N ARG A 44 -8.25 5.34 10.58
CA ARG A 44 -7.87 3.94 10.87
C ARG A 44 -6.94 3.38 9.79
N PHE A 45 -7.22 3.65 8.52
CA PHE A 45 -6.30 3.31 7.43
C PHE A 45 -4.95 4.01 7.60
N GLY A 46 -4.92 5.31 7.91
CA GLY A 46 -3.68 6.05 8.16
C GLY A 46 -2.81 5.42 9.26
N TRP A 47 -3.40 4.99 10.38
CA TRP A 47 -2.68 4.24 11.42
C TRP A 47 -2.16 2.89 10.94
N ALA A 48 -2.96 2.14 10.18
CA ALA A 48 -2.50 0.88 9.60
C ALA A 48 -1.36 1.11 8.59
N PHE A 49 -1.36 2.22 7.86
CA PHE A 49 -0.29 2.57 6.94
C PHE A 49 1.01 2.98 7.65
N VAL A 50 0.92 3.64 8.80
CA VAL A 50 2.07 3.82 9.71
C VAL A 50 2.62 2.47 10.17
N ALA A 51 1.74 1.52 10.51
CA ALA A 51 2.16 0.18 10.91
C ALA A 51 2.85 -0.57 9.76
N VAL A 52 2.37 -0.44 8.52
CA VAL A 52 3.07 -0.94 7.31
C VAL A 52 4.49 -0.37 7.26
N GLY A 53 4.66 0.94 7.45
CA GLY A 53 5.99 1.56 7.51
C GLY A 53 6.91 0.93 8.55
N ALA A 54 6.41 0.71 9.77
CA ALA A 54 7.17 0.07 10.84
C ALA A 54 7.54 -1.37 10.52
N VAL A 55 6.61 -2.16 9.98
CA VAL A 55 6.86 -3.56 9.62
C VAL A 55 7.82 -3.67 8.43
N ALA A 56 7.69 -2.82 7.42
CA ALA A 56 8.62 -2.76 6.29
C ALA A 56 10.04 -2.41 6.77
N THR A 57 10.18 -1.40 7.66
CA THR A 57 11.47 -1.09 8.29
C THR A 57 12.07 -2.30 9.00
N LEU A 58 11.27 -3.03 9.78
CA LEU A 58 11.72 -4.26 10.46
C LEU A 58 12.16 -5.33 9.46
N TYR A 59 11.43 -5.51 8.35
CA TYR A 59 11.80 -6.46 7.31
C TYR A 59 13.15 -6.10 6.66
N HIS A 60 13.33 -4.86 6.20
CA HIS A 60 14.59 -4.44 5.57
C HIS A 60 15.77 -4.37 6.55
N ALA A 61 15.51 -4.11 7.83
CA ALA A 61 16.52 -4.20 8.88
C ALA A 61 16.83 -5.66 9.30
N SER A 62 15.98 -6.64 8.98
CA SER A 62 16.11 -8.03 9.44
C SER A 62 17.03 -8.89 8.57
N TRP A 63 17.78 -9.78 9.22
CA TRP A 63 18.84 -10.61 8.64
C TRP A 63 18.64 -12.10 9.01
N GLY A 64 19.32 -12.99 8.30
CA GLY A 64 19.37 -14.43 8.61
C GLY A 64 17.98 -15.10 8.67
N ARG A 65 17.77 -15.92 9.70
CA ARG A 65 16.55 -16.75 9.86
C ARG A 65 15.28 -15.92 10.15
N LEU A 66 15.41 -14.71 10.66
CA LEU A 66 14.27 -13.83 10.97
C LEU A 66 13.68 -13.18 9.71
N ARG A 67 14.51 -12.99 8.67
CA ARG A 67 14.13 -12.25 7.48
C ARG A 67 12.94 -12.84 6.71
N PRO A 68 12.87 -14.16 6.43
CA PRO A 68 11.69 -14.72 5.77
C PRO A 68 10.40 -14.55 6.55
N LEU A 69 10.47 -14.54 7.88
CA LEU A 69 9.29 -14.28 8.73
C LEU A 69 8.90 -12.81 8.66
N ALA A 70 9.86 -11.89 8.80
CA ALA A 70 9.61 -10.45 8.69
C ALA A 70 9.01 -10.09 7.33
N ARG A 71 9.49 -10.70 6.22
CA ARG A 71 8.91 -10.54 4.87
C ARG A 71 7.43 -10.95 4.80
N LYS A 72 7.07 -12.05 5.46
CA LYS A 72 5.66 -12.51 5.50
C LYS A 72 4.80 -11.51 6.26
N VAL A 73 5.26 -11.06 7.42
CA VAL A 73 4.54 -10.09 8.25
C VAL A 73 4.38 -8.76 7.51
N ASP A 74 5.39 -8.32 6.75
CA ASP A 74 5.31 -7.16 5.88
C ASP A 74 4.17 -7.26 4.86
N TYR A 75 4.12 -8.35 4.08
CA TYR A 75 3.03 -8.59 3.13
C TYR A 75 1.66 -8.71 3.80
N TYR A 76 1.58 -9.28 5.01
CA TYR A 76 0.34 -9.35 5.77
C TYR A 76 -0.12 -7.97 6.21
N SER A 77 0.80 -7.10 6.63
CA SER A 77 0.50 -5.73 7.03
C SER A 77 -0.06 -4.92 5.86
N ILE A 78 0.51 -5.09 4.66
CA ILE A 78 0.01 -4.47 3.42
C ILE A 78 -1.40 -4.99 3.09
N ALA A 79 -1.61 -6.30 3.16
CA ALA A 79 -2.92 -6.90 2.91
C ALA A 79 -3.99 -6.37 3.88
N LEU A 80 -3.69 -6.31 5.18
CA LEU A 80 -4.60 -5.79 6.20
C LEU A 80 -4.88 -4.29 6.02
N SER A 81 -3.87 -3.48 5.68
CA SER A 81 -4.07 -2.05 5.42
C SER A 81 -4.94 -1.82 4.18
N SER A 82 -4.81 -2.65 3.13
CA SER A 82 -5.65 -2.58 1.94
C SER A 82 -7.15 -2.81 2.23
N ILE A 83 -7.48 -3.69 3.19
CA ILE A 83 -8.86 -3.92 3.63
C ILE A 83 -9.42 -2.64 4.26
N LEU A 84 -8.63 -1.94 5.07
CA LEU A 84 -9.04 -0.69 5.72
C LEU A 84 -9.16 0.47 4.73
N LEU A 85 -8.28 0.56 3.73
CA LEU A 85 -8.41 1.53 2.65
C LEU A 85 -9.68 1.27 1.84
N ARG A 86 -9.94 0.01 1.47
CA ARG A 86 -11.18 -0.37 0.79
C ARG A 86 -12.39 0.06 1.60
N HIS A 87 -12.39 -0.15 2.91
CA HIS A 87 -13.48 0.33 3.76
C HIS A 87 -13.62 1.86 3.68
N ALA A 88 -12.52 2.62 3.74
CA ALA A 88 -12.56 4.07 3.67
C ALA A 88 -13.08 4.64 2.33
N VAL A 89 -12.87 3.93 1.21
CA VAL A 89 -13.21 4.40 -0.14
C VAL A 89 -14.49 3.78 -0.70
N VAL A 90 -14.64 2.47 -0.55
CA VAL A 90 -15.71 1.65 -1.14
C VAL A 90 -16.81 1.35 -0.11
N GLY A 91 -16.50 1.43 1.18
CA GLY A 91 -17.39 1.02 2.26
C GLY A 91 -17.13 -0.41 2.77
N PRO A 92 -17.82 -0.85 3.83
CA PRO A 92 -17.56 -2.14 4.47
C PRO A 92 -17.90 -3.33 3.56
N LEU A 93 -17.20 -4.46 3.76
CA LEU A 93 -17.57 -5.74 3.18
C LEU A 93 -18.73 -6.36 3.96
N PRO A 94 -19.60 -7.18 3.32
CA PRO A 94 -20.48 -8.10 4.04
C PRO A 94 -19.67 -8.97 5.00
N ARG A 95 -20.22 -9.28 6.19
CA ARG A 95 -19.48 -9.95 7.28
C ARG A 95 -18.76 -11.23 6.86
N LEU A 96 -19.44 -12.09 6.11
CA LEU A 96 -18.86 -13.35 5.62
C LEU A 96 -17.68 -13.11 4.67
N LEU A 97 -17.81 -12.13 3.77
CA LEU A 97 -16.74 -11.77 2.84
C LEU A 97 -15.57 -11.10 3.55
N ALA A 98 -15.84 -10.27 4.57
CA ALA A 98 -14.79 -9.71 5.43
C ALA A 98 -14.00 -10.82 6.15
N ALA A 99 -14.70 -11.80 6.73
CA ALA A 99 -14.08 -12.94 7.39
C ALA A 99 -13.26 -13.79 6.40
N ALA A 100 -13.80 -14.10 5.22
CA ALA A 100 -13.10 -14.84 4.18
C ALA A 100 -11.82 -14.11 3.72
N THR A 101 -11.89 -12.79 3.53
CA THR A 101 -10.72 -11.97 3.18
C THR A 101 -9.65 -12.02 4.26
N LEU A 102 -10.03 -11.94 5.55
CA LEU A 102 -9.08 -12.04 6.67
C LEU A 102 -8.43 -13.43 6.74
N VAL A 103 -9.21 -14.49 6.56
CA VAL A 103 -8.68 -15.87 6.51
C VAL A 103 -7.74 -16.06 5.32
N ALA A 104 -7.96 -15.37 4.20
CA ALA A 104 -7.11 -15.46 3.03
C ALA A 104 -5.74 -14.77 3.19
N VAL A 105 -5.59 -13.79 4.08
CA VAL A 105 -4.34 -13.01 4.29
C VAL A 105 -3.09 -13.89 4.46
N PRO A 106 -3.03 -14.88 5.38
CA PRO A 106 -1.82 -15.68 5.59
C PRO A 106 -1.44 -16.55 4.37
N PHE A 107 -2.40 -16.88 3.50
CA PHE A 107 -2.22 -17.79 2.37
C PHE A 107 -2.01 -17.07 1.04
N ARG A 108 -2.72 -15.95 0.81
CA ARG A 108 -2.80 -15.22 -0.46
C ARG A 108 -2.77 -13.70 -0.25
N PRO A 109 -1.76 -13.13 0.46
CA PRO A 109 -1.75 -11.71 0.81
C PRO A 109 -1.76 -10.79 -0.40
N THR A 110 -1.01 -11.09 -1.47
CA THR A 110 -1.03 -10.28 -2.70
C THR A 110 -2.40 -10.28 -3.35
N LEU A 111 -3.13 -11.41 -3.34
CA LEU A 111 -4.47 -11.45 -3.93
C LEU A 111 -5.42 -10.52 -3.15
N VAL A 112 -5.37 -10.58 -1.82
CA VAL A 112 -6.14 -9.69 -0.94
C VAL A 112 -5.79 -8.23 -1.24
N THR A 113 -4.51 -7.88 -1.28
CA THR A 113 -4.03 -6.53 -1.59
C THR A 113 -4.52 -6.05 -2.96
N THR A 114 -4.25 -6.83 -4.02
CA THR A 114 -4.62 -6.47 -5.40
C THR A 114 -6.13 -6.32 -5.53
N SER A 115 -6.94 -7.25 -5.01
CA SER A 115 -8.39 -7.15 -5.09
C SER A 115 -8.94 -5.90 -4.37
N ASN A 116 -8.42 -5.57 -3.18
CA ASN A 116 -8.84 -4.36 -2.47
C ASN A 116 -8.41 -3.08 -3.19
N PHE A 117 -7.17 -3.00 -3.66
CA PHE A 117 -6.69 -1.84 -4.40
C PHE A 117 -7.41 -1.66 -5.74
N THR A 118 -7.68 -2.72 -6.49
CA THR A 118 -8.50 -2.63 -7.71
C THR A 118 -9.88 -2.07 -7.41
N ALA A 119 -10.54 -2.51 -6.33
CA ALA A 119 -11.84 -1.96 -5.93
C ALA A 119 -11.76 -0.47 -5.55
N VAL A 120 -10.68 -0.06 -4.87
CA VAL A 120 -10.39 1.33 -4.53
C VAL A 120 -10.20 2.17 -5.79
N GLU A 121 -9.36 1.74 -6.72
CA GLU A 121 -9.07 2.46 -7.97
C GLU A 121 -10.31 2.61 -8.85
N VAL A 122 -11.10 1.54 -9.01
CA VAL A 122 -12.34 1.60 -9.78
C VAL A 122 -13.31 2.59 -9.14
N ARG A 123 -13.48 2.54 -7.82
CA ARG A 123 -14.38 3.48 -7.12
C ARG A 123 -13.87 4.92 -7.23
N TYR A 124 -12.56 5.14 -7.08
CA TYR A 124 -11.97 6.46 -7.17
C TYR A 124 -12.11 7.04 -8.59
N LEU A 125 -11.86 6.25 -9.63
CA LEU A 125 -12.09 6.63 -11.02
C LEU A 125 -13.55 7.02 -11.27
N LEU A 126 -14.51 6.17 -10.87
CA LEU A 126 -15.94 6.46 -11.05
C LEU A 126 -16.37 7.77 -10.37
N LEU A 127 -15.83 8.02 -9.16
CA LEU A 127 -16.08 9.28 -8.46
C LEU A 127 -15.42 10.46 -9.16
N ALA A 128 -14.22 10.29 -9.70
CA ALA A 128 -13.52 11.34 -10.44
C ALA A 128 -14.18 11.68 -11.77
N LEU A 129 -14.77 10.69 -12.46
CA LEU A 129 -15.59 10.91 -13.65
C LEU A 129 -16.90 11.64 -13.31
N SER A 130 -17.48 11.38 -12.14
CA SER A 130 -18.69 12.07 -11.67
C SER A 130 -18.41 13.48 -11.14
N HIS A 131 -17.21 13.72 -10.61
CA HIS A 131 -16.77 14.99 -10.05
C HIS A 131 -15.42 15.37 -10.67
N PRO A 132 -15.39 16.05 -11.82
CA PRO A 132 -14.17 16.30 -12.59
C PRO A 132 -13.04 16.98 -11.83
N ARG A 133 -13.35 17.69 -10.73
CA ARG A 133 -12.37 18.28 -9.81
C ARG A 133 -11.43 17.25 -9.16
N LEU A 134 -11.84 15.99 -9.10
CA LEU A 134 -11.04 14.88 -8.57
C LEU A 134 -10.09 14.26 -9.60
N LEU A 135 -10.27 14.51 -10.90
CA LEU A 135 -9.48 13.87 -11.96
C LEU A 135 -7.97 14.11 -11.81
N PRO A 136 -7.46 15.32 -11.51
CA PRO A 136 -6.02 15.52 -11.34
C PRO A 136 -5.45 14.70 -10.18
N ALA A 137 -6.19 14.63 -9.06
CA ALA A 137 -5.76 13.87 -7.89
C ALA A 137 -5.80 12.35 -8.16
N TRP A 138 -6.83 11.87 -8.87
CA TRP A 138 -6.93 10.47 -9.28
C TRP A 138 -5.82 10.10 -10.28
N ALA A 139 -5.55 10.94 -11.27
CA ALA A 139 -4.51 10.69 -12.27
C ALA A 139 -3.11 10.63 -11.64
N ALA A 140 -2.81 11.56 -10.72
CA ALA A 140 -1.57 11.52 -9.95
C ALA A 140 -1.47 10.25 -9.09
N HIS A 141 -2.53 9.92 -8.34
CA HIS A 141 -2.58 8.72 -7.51
C HIS A 141 -2.36 7.43 -8.32
N THR A 142 -3.11 7.28 -9.41
CA THR A 142 -3.08 6.09 -10.27
C THR A 142 -1.75 5.97 -10.99
N GLY A 143 -1.22 7.08 -11.53
CA GLY A 143 0.09 7.09 -12.20
C GLY A 143 1.20 6.63 -11.28
N LEU A 144 1.25 7.17 -10.05
CA LEU A 144 2.20 6.76 -9.02
C LEU A 144 2.00 5.29 -8.61
N SER A 145 0.76 4.84 -8.44
CA SER A 145 0.43 3.46 -8.05
C SER A 145 0.79 2.43 -9.14
N VAL A 146 0.57 2.76 -10.42
CA VAL A 146 0.96 1.93 -11.56
C VAL A 146 2.48 1.86 -11.66
N ALA A 147 3.18 2.99 -11.55
CA ALA A 147 4.65 3.02 -11.56
C ALA A 147 5.22 2.21 -10.38
N ALA A 148 4.66 2.36 -9.18
CA ALA A 148 5.03 1.57 -8.01
C ALA A 148 4.81 0.07 -8.25
N THR A 149 3.64 -0.31 -8.77
CA THR A 149 3.31 -1.71 -9.07
C THR A 149 4.25 -2.30 -10.11
N ALA A 150 4.66 -1.51 -11.11
CA ALA A 150 5.68 -1.92 -12.07
C ALA A 150 7.00 -2.19 -11.35
N CYS A 151 7.51 -1.25 -10.54
CA CYS A 151 8.74 -1.47 -9.76
C CYS A 151 8.65 -2.76 -8.90
N PHE A 152 7.56 -2.94 -8.16
CA PHE A 152 7.34 -4.12 -7.32
C PHE A 152 7.27 -5.43 -8.13
N SER A 153 6.66 -5.40 -9.31
CA SER A 153 6.51 -6.60 -10.13
C SER A 153 7.81 -6.98 -10.85
N LEU A 154 8.61 -5.98 -11.22
CA LEU A 154 9.86 -6.18 -11.95
C LEU A 154 10.98 -6.75 -11.07
N GLU A 155 10.92 -6.54 -9.75
CA GLU A 155 11.98 -6.98 -8.83
C GLU A 155 12.14 -8.50 -8.74
N ASP A 156 11.08 -9.26 -9.03
CA ASP A 156 11.05 -10.72 -8.95
C ASP A 156 11.06 -11.40 -10.35
N VAL A 157 11.25 -10.65 -11.44
CA VAL A 157 11.21 -11.16 -12.83
C VAL A 157 12.59 -11.08 -13.48
N PRO A 158 13.38 -12.16 -13.56
CA PRO A 158 14.59 -12.20 -14.38
C PRO A 158 14.27 -12.09 -15.88
N PRO A 159 15.02 -11.30 -16.69
CA PRO A 159 16.21 -10.53 -16.33
C PRO A 159 15.92 -9.15 -15.73
N LEU A 160 14.68 -8.66 -15.74
CA LEU A 160 14.25 -7.30 -15.34
C LEU A 160 14.59 -6.93 -13.88
N ALA A 161 14.77 -7.92 -13.01
CA ALA A 161 15.23 -7.80 -11.62
C ALA A 161 16.70 -7.31 -11.46
N TRP A 162 17.40 -7.02 -12.56
CA TRP A 162 18.81 -6.58 -12.54
C TRP A 162 19.00 -5.14 -12.04
N PHE A 163 17.97 -4.29 -12.17
CA PHE A 163 18.13 -2.88 -11.85
C PHE A 163 18.19 -2.65 -10.33
N PRO A 164 19.31 -2.15 -9.80
CA PRO A 164 19.46 -1.91 -8.37
C PRO A 164 18.47 -0.83 -7.92
N PHE A 165 18.09 -0.85 -6.65
CA PHE A 165 17.21 0.16 -6.03
C PHE A 165 15.76 0.20 -6.54
N THR A 166 15.34 -0.75 -7.40
CA THR A 166 13.94 -0.86 -7.87
C THR A 166 12.96 -0.93 -6.69
N HIS A 167 13.30 -1.64 -5.62
CA HIS A 167 12.43 -1.75 -4.44
C HIS A 167 12.32 -0.42 -3.66
N ALA A 168 13.42 0.33 -3.55
CA ALA A 168 13.38 1.66 -2.97
C ALA A 168 12.52 2.62 -3.79
N ALA A 169 12.58 2.52 -5.13
CA ALA A 169 11.67 3.27 -6.00
C ALA A 169 10.21 2.86 -5.77
N PHE A 170 9.92 1.57 -5.58
CA PHE A 170 8.59 1.10 -5.17
C PHE A 170 8.13 1.76 -3.86
N HIS A 171 8.97 1.83 -2.82
CA HIS A 171 8.62 2.53 -1.58
C HIS A 171 8.27 3.99 -1.82
N VAL A 172 9.10 4.68 -2.61
CA VAL A 172 8.94 6.10 -2.92
C VAL A 172 7.64 6.37 -3.65
N LEU A 173 7.41 5.65 -4.75
CA LEU A 173 6.24 5.83 -5.60
C LEU A 173 4.96 5.43 -4.86
N SER A 174 5.00 4.35 -4.07
CA SER A 174 3.87 3.95 -3.23
C SER A 174 3.53 5.02 -2.20
N ALA A 175 4.52 5.48 -1.42
CA ALA A 175 4.30 6.50 -0.40
C ALA A 175 3.79 7.82 -1.02
N ALA A 176 4.34 8.21 -2.17
CA ALA A 176 3.87 9.37 -2.92
C ALA A 176 2.41 9.21 -3.37
N ALA A 177 2.01 8.02 -3.85
CA ALA A 177 0.61 7.74 -4.17
C ALA A 177 -0.29 7.96 -2.95
N PHE A 178 0.10 7.48 -1.76
CA PHE A 178 -0.67 7.66 -0.53
C PHE A 178 -0.68 9.12 -0.01
N LEU A 179 0.32 9.94 -0.33
CA LEU A 179 0.32 11.38 -0.03
C LEU A 179 -0.76 12.15 -0.82
N THR A 180 -1.23 11.61 -1.95
CA THR A 180 -2.33 12.23 -2.73
C THR A 180 -3.72 11.95 -2.14
N LEU A 181 -3.86 10.95 -1.26
CA LEU A 181 -5.17 10.49 -0.78
C LEU A 181 -5.92 11.44 0.17
N PRO A 182 -5.30 12.26 1.05
CA PRO A 182 -6.07 13.01 2.03
C PRO A 182 -7.15 13.93 1.45
N SER A 183 -6.82 14.65 0.37
CA SER A 183 -7.79 15.48 -0.36
C SER A 183 -8.90 14.62 -0.96
N ALA A 184 -8.54 13.51 -1.59
CA ALA A 184 -9.47 12.57 -2.20
C ALA A 184 -10.44 11.97 -1.19
N LEU A 185 -9.93 11.40 -0.09
CA LEU A 185 -10.72 10.76 0.96
C LEU A 185 -11.70 11.74 1.62
N ASN A 186 -11.32 13.01 1.77
CA ASN A 186 -12.21 14.04 2.28
C ASN A 186 -13.33 14.37 1.29
N GLN A 187 -13.04 14.48 0.00
CA GLN A 187 -14.05 14.75 -1.02
C GLN A 187 -14.98 13.55 -1.24
N ILE A 188 -14.46 12.32 -1.16
CA ILE A 188 -15.26 11.08 -1.19
C ILE A 188 -16.24 11.07 -0.01
N ALA A 189 -15.78 11.51 1.17
CA ALA A 189 -16.65 11.61 2.34
C ALA A 189 -17.75 12.66 2.18
N ASP A 190 -17.45 13.82 1.57
CA ASP A 190 -18.46 14.84 1.28
C ASP A 190 -19.50 14.33 0.27
N ALA A 191 -19.06 13.66 -0.80
CA ALA A 191 -19.94 13.09 -1.81
C ALA A 191 -20.85 11.97 -1.28
N ALA A 192 -20.46 11.30 -0.19
CA ALA A 192 -21.30 10.30 0.49
C ALA A 192 -22.30 10.90 1.49
N ALA A 193 -22.14 12.18 1.85
CA ALA A 193 -23.01 12.90 2.77
C ALA A 193 -24.02 13.83 2.07
N ALA A 194 -23.85 14.05 0.76
CA ALA A 194 -24.77 14.78 -0.12
C ALA A 194 -25.82 13.84 -0.72
#